data_AF-A0AA40A745-F1
#
_entry.id   AF-A0AA40A745-F1
#
_cell.length_a   1.000
_cell.length_b   1.000
_cell.length_c   1.000
_cell.angle_alpha   90.00
_cell.angle_beta   90.00
_cell.angle_gamma   90.00
#
_symmetry.space_group_name_H-M   'P 1'
#
loop_
_entity.id
_entity.type
_entity.pdbx_description
1 polymer ?
#
loop_
_entity_poly.entity_id
_entity_poly.type
_entity_poly.pdbx_seq_one_letter_code
_entity_poly.pdbx_strand_id
1 'polypeptide(L)' 'LNWGLTSRQGVFSPDALYSLHTDDNATILIFEKGHAPHVHILFETASPKYEWLNSAVGYATGGPNEVGVGLDVWQVSL' A
#
# COMPACT_ATOMS: atom_id res chain seq x y z
N LEU A 1 -3.18 11.43 -0.36
CA LEU A 1 -1.99 12.30 -0.12
C LEU A 1 -0.79 11.38 -0.10
N ASN A 2 0.25 11.65 -0.89
CA ASN A 2 1.48 10.83 -0.90
C ASN A 2 2.65 11.74 -0.52
N TRP A 3 3.21 11.55 0.67
CA TRP A 3 4.39 12.24 1.14
C TRP A 3 5.53 11.23 1.27
N GLY A 4 6.76 11.66 1.05
CA GLY A 4 7.91 10.79 1.26
C GLY A 4 9.17 11.60 1.50
N LEU A 5 10.08 11.03 2.30
CA LEU A 5 11.35 11.64 2.64
C LEU A 5 12.50 10.75 2.19
N THR A 6 13.48 11.32 1.50
CA THR A 6 14.74 10.64 1.18
C THR A 6 15.80 11.05 2.19
N SER A 7 16.39 10.07 2.87
CA SER A 7 17.50 10.31 3.79
C SER A 7 18.76 10.75 3.04
N ARG A 8 19.74 11.31 3.75
CA ARG A 8 21.06 11.66 3.17
C ARG A 8 21.78 10.44 2.58
N GLN A 9 21.48 9.24 3.08
CA GLN A 9 22.02 7.97 2.63
C GLN A 9 21.24 7.41 1.42
N GLY A 10 20.23 8.12 0.91
CA GLY A 10 19.45 7.71 -0.27
C GLY A 10 18.28 6.78 0.02
N VAL A 11 17.92 6.54 1.29
CA VAL A 11 16.77 5.70 1.64
C VAL A 11 15.50 6.51 1.53
N PHE A 12 14.61 6.13 0.61
CA PHE A 12 13.30 6.76 0.45
C PHE A 12 12.28 6.11 1.40
N SER A 13 11.55 6.92 2.16
CA SER A 13 10.55 6.48 3.12
C SER A 13 9.17 7.04 2.73
N PRO A 14 8.32 6.26 2.04
CA PRO A 14 6.98 6.70 1.67
C PRO A 14 6.02 6.70 2.88
N ASP A 15 5.06 7.61 2.84
CA ASP A 15 3.87 7.70 3.68
C ASP A 15 2.69 8.10 2.77
N ALA A 16 2.00 7.10 2.25
CA ALA A 16 0.98 7.27 1.23
C ALA A 16 -0.40 6.82 1.71
N LEU A 17 -1.40 7.63 1.36
CA LEU A 17 -2.82 7.36 1.58
C LEU A 17 -3.58 7.55 0.27
N TYR A 18 -4.20 6.48 -0.23
CA TYR A 18 -4.97 6.47 -1.47
C TYR A 18 -6.13 5.47 -1.40
N SER A 19 -7.12 5.61 -2.28
CA SER A 19 -8.25 4.68 -2.36
C SER A 19 -8.18 3.87 -3.65
N LEU A 20 -8.48 2.57 -3.55
CA LEU A 20 -8.78 1.72 -4.69
C LEU A 20 -10.30 1.58 -4.83
N HIS A 21 -10.77 1.65 -6.07
CA HIS A 21 -12.13 1.30 -6.43
C HIS A 21 -12.11 -0.01 -7.18
N THR A 22 -12.82 -1.00 -6.65
CA THR A 22 -13.00 -2.29 -7.32
C THR A 22 -13.98 -2.14 -8.48
N ASP A 23 -13.90 -3.06 -9.43
CA ASP A 23 -14.83 -3.13 -10.57
C ASP A 23 -16.28 -3.42 -10.14
N ASP A 24 -16.47 -3.99 -8.95
CA ASP A 24 -17.77 -4.23 -8.32
C ASP A 24 -18.19 -3.13 -7.31
N ASN A 25 -17.61 -1.94 -7.44
CA ASN A 25 -18.04 -0.71 -6.76
C ASN A 25 -17.82 -0.69 -5.22
N ALA A 26 -16.81 -1.39 -4.72
CA ALA A 26 -16.30 -1.22 -3.37
C ALA A 26 -15.15 -0.19 -3.34
N THR A 27 -15.06 0.55 -2.24
CA THR A 27 -13.93 1.45 -1.97
C THR A 27 -13.08 0.86 -0.86
N ILE A 28 -11.77 0.80 -1.09
CA ILE A 28 -10.78 0.34 -0.11
C ILE A 28 -9.74 1.45 0.06
N LEU A 29 -9.62 1.97 1.27
CA LEU A 29 -8.58 2.92 1.63
C LEU A 29 -7.29 2.15 1.95
N ILE A 30 -6.18 2.62 1.41
CA ILE A 30 -4.85 2.00 1.50
C ILE A 30 -3.92 2.94 2.25
N PHE A 31 -3.29 2.43 3.31
CA PHE A 31 -2.23 3.10 4.05
C PHE A 31 -0.91 2.37 3.77
N GLU A 32 0.04 3.05 3.17
CA GLU A 32 1.35 2.49 2.82
C GLU A 32 2.46 3.24 3.55
N LYS A 33 3.33 2.52 4.26
CA LYS A 33 4.49 3.07 4.96
C LYS A 33 5.68 2.13 4.90
N GLY A 34 6.89 2.67 4.88
CA GLY A 34 8.11 1.86 5.03
C GLY A 34 9.36 2.54 4.49
N HIS A 35 10.28 1.72 3.98
CA HIS A 35 11.53 2.16 3.39
C HIS A 35 11.73 1.43 2.07
N ALA A 36 11.65 2.15 0.96
CA ALA A 36 11.80 1.58 -0.37
C ALA A 36 13.12 0.78 -0.48
N PRO A 37 13.09 -0.44 -1.06
CA PRO A 37 11.99 -0.98 -1.86
C PRO A 37 10.96 -1.80 -1.07
N HIS A 38 10.88 -1.69 0.26
CA HIS A 38 10.00 -2.51 1.10
C HIS A 38 9.05 -1.69 1.97
N VAL A 39 7.75 -1.97 1.89
CA VAL A 39 6.70 -1.25 2.63
C VAL A 39 5.70 -2.21 3.24
N HIS A 40 5.04 -1.78 4.31
CA HIS A 40 3.84 -2.44 4.83
C HIS A 40 2.60 -1.65 4.42
N ILE A 41 1.50 -2.39 4.23
CA ILE A 41 0.23 -1.87 3.75
C ILE A 41 -0.87 -2.31 4.72
N LEU A 42 -1.70 -1.35 5.12
CA LEU A 42 -2.94 -1.59 5.85
C LEU A 42 -4.13 -1.15 4.99
N PHE A 43 -5.28 -1.77 5.24
CA PHE A 43 -6.49 -1.60 4.45
C PHE A 43 -7.65 -1.18 5.34
N GLU A 44 -8.54 -0.33 4.83
CA GLU A 44 -9.80 0.01 5.47
C GLU A 44 -10.94 0.01 4.45
N THR A 45 -12.03 -0.69 4.76
CA THR A 45 -13.24 -0.72 3.91
C THR A 45 -14.49 -1.00 4.73
N ALA A 46 -15.62 -0.43 4.30
CA ALA A 46 -16.96 -0.74 4.82
C ALA A 46 -17.69 -1.82 3.99
N SER A 47 -17.05 -2.38 2.96
CA SER A 47 -17.68 -3.40 2.11
C SER A 47 -17.71 -4.76 2.83
N PRO A 48 -18.89 -5.39 3.02
CA PRO A 48 -18.98 -6.73 3.63
C PRO A 48 -18.21 -7.80 2.83
N LYS A 49 -18.16 -7.67 1.49
CA LYS A 49 -17.44 -8.62 0.62
C LYS A 49 -15.92 -8.59 0.86
N TYR A 50 -15.38 -7.43 1.25
CA TYR A 50 -13.96 -7.19 1.44
C TYR A 50 -13.60 -6.95 2.91
N GLU A 51 -14.48 -7.26 3.85
CA GLU A 51 -14.29 -6.97 5.28
C GLU A 51 -13.02 -7.62 5.86
N TRP A 52 -12.61 -8.75 5.27
CA TRP A 52 -11.40 -9.48 5.66
C TRP A 52 -10.12 -8.64 5.51
N LEU A 53 -10.11 -7.64 4.61
CA LEU A 53 -8.99 -6.73 4.43
C LEU A 53 -8.74 -5.87 5.68
N ASN A 54 -9.79 -5.55 6.46
CA ASN A 54 -9.66 -4.78 7.70
C ASN A 54 -8.81 -5.50 8.77
N SER A 55 -8.60 -6.81 8.62
CA SER A 55 -7.73 -7.62 9.50
C SER A 55 -6.46 -8.12 8.81
N ALA A 56 -6.26 -7.79 7.53
CA ALA A 56 -5.11 -8.21 6.76
C ALA A 56 -3.93 -7.24 6.95
N VAL A 57 -2.72 -7.79 6.94
CA VAL A 57 -1.48 -6.99 6.85
C VAL A 57 -0.81 -7.32 5.52
N GLY A 58 -0.60 -6.30 4.70
CA GLY A 58 0.17 -6.41 3.45
C GLY A 58 1.64 -6.10 3.70
N TYR A 59 2.53 -6.84 3.05
CA TYR A 59 3.91 -6.45 2.84
C TYR A 59 4.17 -6.39 1.35
N ALA A 60 4.90 -5.37 0.91
CA ALA A 60 5.09 -5.13 -0.51
C ALA A 60 6.53 -4.80 -0.85
N THR A 61 6.90 -5.12 -2.09
CA THR A 61 8.15 -4.65 -2.68
C THR A 61 7.95 -4.16 -4.10
N GLY A 62 8.79 -3.22 -4.52
CA GLY A 62 8.76 -2.71 -5.88
C GLY A 62 9.40 -1.33 -5.97
N GLY A 63 9.01 -0.58 -6.99
CA GLY A 63 9.62 0.71 -7.29
C GLY A 63 9.14 1.32 -8.61
N PRO A 64 9.82 2.39 -9.07
CA PRO A 64 9.49 3.06 -10.32
C PRO A 64 9.62 2.13 -11.54
N ASN A 65 8.72 2.29 -12.49
CA ASN A 65 8.72 1.64 -13.81
C ASN A 65 8.33 2.65 -14.90
N GLU A 66 8.18 2.20 -16.15
CA GLU A 66 7.88 3.08 -17.30
C GLU A 66 6.54 3.85 -17.18
N VAL A 67 5.61 3.37 -16.36
CA VAL A 67 4.25 3.91 -16.25
C VAL A 67 3.94 4.52 -14.88
N GLY A 68 4.86 4.44 -13.91
CA GLY A 68 4.65 4.96 -12.56
C GLY A 68 5.43 4.17 -11.52
N VAL A 69 4.75 3.77 -10.45
CA VAL A 69 5.30 2.91 -9.38
C VAL A 69 4.51 1.61 -9.37
N GLY A 70 5.22 0.48 -9.44
CA GLY A 70 4.63 -0.85 -9.32
C GLY A 70 5.06 -1.50 -8.01
N LEU A 71 4.11 -2.14 -7.32
CA LEU A 71 4.35 -2.91 -6.10
C LEU A 71 3.73 -4.29 -6.24
N ASP A 72 4.49 -5.33 -5.90
CA ASP A 72 3.95 -6.65 -5.60
C ASP A 72 3.62 -6.71 -4.11
N VAL A 73 2.38 -7.12 -3.78
CA VAL A 73 1.85 -7.11 -2.41
C VAL A 73 1.47 -8.53 -2.00
N TRP A 74 1.95 -8.95 -0.83
CA TRP A 74 1.61 -10.22 -0.21
C TRP A 74 0.90 -10.00 1.12
N GLN A 75 -0.15 -10.78 1.37
CA GLN A 75 -0.75 -10.86 2.70
C GLN A 75 0.18 -11.66 3.63
N VAL A 76 0.53 -11.07 4.76
CA VAL A 76 1.24 -11.75 5.85
C VAL A 76 0.21 -12.45 6.73
N SER A 77 0.38 -13.75 6.95
CA SER A 77 -0.45 -14.57 7.83
C SER A 77 0.41 -15.63 8.53
N LEU A 78 -0.07 -16.15 9.67
CA LEU A 78 0.56 -17.22 10.45
C LEU A 78 0.13 -18.60 9.95
#